data_AF-A0A8H7FDE5-F1
#
_entry.id   AF-A0A8H7FDE5-F1
#
_cell.length_a   1.000
_cell.length_b   1.000
_cell.length_c   1.000
_cell.angle_alpha   90.00
_cell.angle_beta   90.00
_cell.angle_gamma   90.00
#
_symmetry.space_group_name_H-M   'P 1'
#
loop_
_entity.id
_entity.type
_entity.pdbx_description
1 polymer ?
#
loop_
_entity_poly.entity_id
_entity_poly.type
_entity_poly.pdbx_seq_one_letter_code
_entity_poly.pdbx_strand_id
1 'polypeptide(L)'
;MSKQNALVTYAAPQTFLFSESWKQILAALRAQLPLRNIHWKPPSRQSLRTIQELNVDLLPLDAVRGENTSQIPVTLLDKPLLNIFVITCEDPDNYRNVVKKQIKDWLSIVMQRKNQEWLLVQVVRPDAQPRVAGGGGFFAMKGSILDRMKADFNTDKRDRCVQLTWATGQENPVVWVELISKVKEGIIYAFDSSFSQREDEVRRSEGQRLMPGWNFCTFFILKESLCTSYEGVSLCEDALLQYDQLETSFYHVLKEKNLSWFGTLIAPQPKDDSLPLLSISKKPYRDLILANTISVFDFRVYLLSRQCALLARLGRVSEVGKKAGAFLGAFGRRLREIEDTLPEFFVESWIYSSALSVVEQCDTWTQELQPGKPSQDTFNAGKGELLELARNQLDVIGIRVGHLPFRPPFSLAVTHSPMTDVSTKRPTQNISKAELVAAIGDQEAFYALYVALTNRAIDMYVKAGRRKFALKLHATLAALDVHREQLAVALHTYVSLPAHYAPHMWTSLESLMLSQAIDTHAKLNNPKDREWIHITLSYLKTYVEELGNELLLHEDDKVAYVGKLIAEMRNASQDLES
;
A
#
# COMPACT_ATOMS: atom_id res chain seq x y z
N MET A 1 7.22 6.29 6.91
CA MET A 1 7.17 7.16 5.70
C MET A 1 7.30 8.61 6.16
N SER A 2 8.08 9.44 5.46
CA SER A 2 8.28 10.85 5.83
C SER A 2 6.95 11.60 5.76
N LYS A 3 6.47 12.17 6.86
CA LYS A 3 5.33 13.11 6.84
C LYS A 3 5.80 14.36 6.07
N GLN A 4 5.17 14.63 4.92
CA GLN A 4 5.40 15.87 4.17
C GLN A 4 4.43 16.93 4.71
N ASN A 5 4.98 18.01 5.26
CA ASN A 5 4.21 19.12 5.81
C ASN A 5 4.29 20.31 4.84
N ALA A 6 3.22 21.11 4.75
CA ALA A 6 3.28 22.36 4.02
C ALA A 6 4.20 23.35 4.73
N LEU A 7 5.10 24.00 4.00
CA LEU A 7 6.04 24.94 4.58
C LEU A 7 5.47 26.37 4.56
N VAL A 8 5.49 27.03 5.72
CA VAL A 8 5.14 28.44 5.87
C VAL A 8 6.29 29.17 6.56
N THR A 9 6.78 30.23 5.94
CA THR A 9 7.84 31.03 6.54
C THR A 9 7.27 32.21 7.30
N TYR A 10 8.01 32.70 8.28
CA TYR A 10 7.73 33.96 8.95
C TYR A 10 8.96 34.87 9.00
N ALA A 11 8.72 36.17 8.94
CA ALA A 11 9.70 37.23 9.14
C ALA A 11 9.07 38.38 9.93
N ALA A 12 9.89 39.10 10.69
CA ALA A 12 9.48 40.29 11.43
C ALA A 12 10.74 41.13 11.74
N PRO A 13 10.60 42.36 12.26
CA PRO A 13 11.75 43.10 12.78
C PRO A 13 12.53 42.26 13.80
N GLN A 14 13.86 42.23 13.70
CA GLN A 14 14.73 41.37 14.52
C GLN A 14 14.49 41.56 16.03
N THR A 15 14.31 42.81 16.47
CA THR A 15 13.98 43.15 17.87
C THR A 15 12.71 42.46 18.37
N PHE A 16 11.72 42.26 17.50
CA PHE A 16 10.49 41.57 17.84
C PHE A 16 10.65 40.05 17.83
N LEU A 17 11.41 39.47 16.89
CA LEU A 17 11.66 38.02 16.85
C LEU A 17 12.36 37.50 18.12
N PHE A 18 13.21 38.32 18.76
CA PHE A 18 13.86 37.99 20.03
C PHE A 18 12.98 38.24 21.27
N SER A 19 11.79 38.84 21.11
CA SER A 19 10.90 39.16 22.22
C SER A 19 10.17 37.93 22.78
N GLU A 20 9.87 37.93 24.08
CA GLU A 20 9.02 36.90 24.71
C GLU A 20 7.59 36.90 24.12
N SER A 21 7.09 38.05 23.69
CA SER A 21 5.80 38.15 23.00
C SER A 21 5.76 37.32 21.73
N TRP A 22 6.82 37.32 20.91
CA TRP A 22 6.85 36.51 19.70
C TRP A 22 6.87 35.01 20.00
N LYS A 23 7.63 34.57 21.02
CA LYS A 23 7.67 33.15 21.42
C LYS A 23 6.28 32.63 21.80
N GLN A 24 5.53 33.43 22.55
CA GLN A 24 4.17 33.10 22.95
C GLN A 24 3.17 33.13 21.77
N ILE A 25 3.25 34.13 20.89
CA ILE A 25 2.44 34.18 19.66
C ILE A 25 2.70 32.96 18.78
N LEU A 26 3.98 32.60 18.60
CA LEU A 26 4.37 31.45 17.79
C LEU A 26 3.88 30.13 18.41
N ALA A 27 3.93 29.99 19.73
CA ALA A 27 3.38 28.84 20.44
C ALA A 27 1.85 28.75 20.28
N ALA A 28 1.14 29.88 20.44
CA ALA A 28 -0.30 29.95 20.26
C ALA A 28 -0.72 29.68 18.81
N LEU A 29 0.03 30.18 17.81
CA LEU A 29 -0.19 29.90 16.39
C LEU A 29 0.04 28.41 16.08
N ARG A 30 1.09 27.80 16.65
CA ARG A 30 1.33 26.36 16.52
C ARG A 30 0.21 25.51 17.12
N ALA A 31 -0.43 25.98 18.20
CA ALA A 31 -1.59 25.31 18.79
C ALA A 31 -2.84 25.34 17.88
N GLN A 32 -2.88 26.21 16.87
CA GLN A 32 -3.96 26.23 15.86
C GLN A 32 -3.73 25.24 14.71
N LEU A 33 -2.60 24.51 14.70
CA LEU A 33 -2.25 23.51 13.68
C LEU A 33 -2.58 22.09 14.19
N PRO A 34 -2.95 21.15 13.31
CA PRO A 34 -3.02 21.25 11.85
C PRO A 34 -4.20 22.08 11.35
N LEU A 35 -4.07 22.63 10.13
CA LEU A 35 -5.17 23.33 9.48
C LEU A 35 -6.26 22.33 9.07
N ARG A 36 -7.50 22.60 9.44
CA ARG A 36 -8.64 21.70 9.17
C ARG A 36 -9.62 22.25 8.13
N ASN A 37 -10.30 21.37 7.41
CA ASN A 37 -11.37 21.71 6.47
C ASN A 37 -10.93 22.77 5.45
N ILE A 38 -9.87 22.48 4.72
CA ILE A 38 -9.38 23.33 3.63
C ILE A 38 -10.10 22.88 2.35
N HIS A 39 -10.78 23.81 1.68
CA HIS A 39 -11.47 23.53 0.44
C HIS A 39 -10.61 23.98 -0.74
N TRP A 40 -10.23 23.03 -1.60
CA TRP A 40 -9.48 23.29 -2.82
C TRP A 40 -10.30 22.86 -4.02
N LYS A 41 -10.34 23.70 -5.06
CA LYS A 41 -10.99 23.40 -6.33
C LYS A 41 -9.91 23.35 -7.40
N PRO A 42 -9.43 22.15 -7.78
CA PRO A 42 -8.38 22.02 -8.77
C PRO A 42 -8.81 22.63 -10.13
N PRO A 43 -7.89 23.22 -10.91
CA PRO A 43 -8.24 23.81 -12.19
C PRO A 43 -8.68 22.76 -13.21
N SER A 44 -8.06 21.58 -13.18
CA SER A 44 -8.34 20.45 -14.07
C SER A 44 -9.61 19.67 -13.71
N ARG A 45 -10.14 19.85 -12.49
CA ARG A 45 -11.35 19.16 -12.01
C ARG A 45 -12.29 20.16 -11.37
N GLN A 46 -13.47 20.34 -11.95
CA GLN A 46 -14.47 21.28 -11.42
C GLN A 46 -15.12 20.85 -10.09
N SER A 47 -14.75 19.69 -9.53
CA SER A 47 -15.27 19.20 -8.25
C SER A 47 -14.44 19.71 -7.08
N LEU A 48 -15.13 20.24 -6.07
CA LEU A 48 -14.51 20.68 -4.82
C LEU A 48 -13.87 19.49 -4.09
N ARG A 49 -12.67 19.69 -3.56
CA ARG A 49 -11.96 18.75 -2.69
C ARG A 49 -11.84 19.35 -1.30
N THR A 50 -12.11 18.53 -0.28
CA THR A 50 -11.95 18.92 1.12
C THR A 50 -10.75 18.20 1.70
N ILE A 51 -9.69 18.94 1.99
CA ILE A 51 -8.54 18.48 2.76
C ILE A 51 -8.93 18.55 4.23
N GLN A 52 -9.06 17.38 4.85
CA GLN A 52 -9.53 17.26 6.24
C GLN A 52 -8.52 17.86 7.22
N GLU A 53 -7.25 17.50 7.08
CA GLU A 53 -6.14 18.01 7.89
C GLU A 53 -4.90 18.24 7.02
N LEU A 54 -4.29 19.41 7.18
CA LEU A 54 -3.01 19.78 6.58
C LEU A 54 -2.03 20.17 7.67
N ASN A 55 -0.95 19.41 7.80
CA ASN A 55 0.15 19.74 8.68
C ASN A 55 0.98 20.86 8.05
N VAL A 56 1.35 21.84 8.87
CA VAL A 56 2.10 23.01 8.44
C VAL A 56 3.32 23.17 9.34
N ASP A 57 4.50 23.34 8.75
CA ASP A 57 5.71 23.70 9.49
C ASP A 57 5.97 25.20 9.38
N LEU A 58 6.16 25.84 10.53
CA LEU A 58 6.45 27.27 10.65
C LEU A 58 7.95 27.48 10.87
N LEU A 59 8.62 28.10 9.89
CA LEU A 59 10.07 28.31 9.87
C LEU A 59 10.43 29.80 9.71
N PRO A 60 11.51 30.30 10.32
CA PRO A 60 12.03 31.63 9.96
C PRO A 60 12.39 31.69 8.47
N LEU A 61 12.13 32.82 7.81
CA LEU A 61 12.47 33.01 6.39
C LEU A 61 13.96 32.75 6.11
N ASP A 62 14.84 33.16 7.03
CA ASP A 62 16.30 33.00 6.92
C ASP A 62 16.77 31.54 7.10
N ALA A 63 15.95 30.69 7.73
CA ALA A 63 16.25 29.27 7.91
C ALA A 63 16.07 28.46 6.61
N VAL A 64 15.26 28.98 5.69
CA VAL A 64 15.10 28.41 4.35
C VAL A 64 16.30 28.85 3.53
N ARG A 65 17.34 28.00 3.49
CA ARG A 65 18.51 28.19 2.61
C ARG A 65 18.01 28.39 1.17
N GLY A 66 18.71 29.24 0.42
CA GLY A 66 18.34 29.60 -0.96
C GLY A 66 17.98 28.37 -1.79
N GLU A 67 16.97 28.51 -2.66
CA GLU A 67 16.47 27.44 -3.53
C GLU A 67 17.65 26.71 -4.17
N ASN A 68 18.04 25.54 -3.62
CA ASN A 68 18.92 24.65 -4.34
C ASN A 68 18.15 24.30 -5.61
N THR A 69 18.65 24.81 -6.74
CA THR A 69 18.15 24.66 -8.11
C THR A 69 18.30 23.22 -8.57
N SER A 70 17.83 22.27 -7.77
CA SER A 70 17.65 20.90 -8.22
C SER A 70 16.58 20.93 -9.30
N GLN A 71 16.99 20.62 -10.53
CA GLN A 71 16.07 20.44 -11.66
C GLN A 71 15.20 19.19 -11.48
N ILE A 72 15.46 18.38 -10.45
CA ILE A 72 14.73 17.15 -10.16
C ILE A 72 13.35 17.51 -9.60
N PRO A 73 12.25 17.10 -10.26
CA PRO A 73 10.90 17.37 -9.77
C PRO A 73 10.66 16.73 -8.40
N VAL A 74 10.53 17.55 -7.36
CA VAL A 74 10.11 17.15 -6.01
C VAL A 74 8.67 17.56 -5.74
N THR A 75 8.14 17.13 -4.59
CA THR A 75 6.80 17.52 -4.13
C THR A 75 6.69 19.05 -4.07
N LEU A 76 5.49 19.57 -4.33
CA LEU A 76 5.24 21.02 -4.29
C LEU A 76 5.33 21.58 -2.87
N LEU A 77 5.24 20.72 -1.85
CA LEU A 77 5.31 21.11 -0.43
C LEU A 77 6.74 21.34 0.09
N ASP A 78 7.78 20.90 -0.64
CA ASP A 78 9.17 21.12 -0.25
C ASP A 78 9.59 22.59 -0.37
N LYS A 79 8.78 23.40 -1.05
CA LYS A 79 8.95 24.85 -1.14
C LYS A 79 7.95 25.56 -0.21
N PRO A 80 8.34 26.67 0.42
CA PRO A 80 7.40 27.53 1.14
C PRO A 80 6.22 27.93 0.26
N LEU A 81 5.00 27.67 0.73
CA LEU A 81 3.76 28.07 0.05
C LEU A 81 3.32 29.47 0.47
N LEU A 82 3.54 29.83 1.74
CA LEU A 82 3.16 31.12 2.29
C LEU A 82 4.32 31.74 3.07
N ASN A 83 4.52 33.05 2.89
CA ASN A 83 5.47 33.83 3.65
C ASN A 83 4.71 34.89 4.47
N ILE A 84 4.89 34.87 5.78
CA ILE A 84 4.18 35.76 6.71
C ILE A 84 5.13 36.86 7.19
N PHE A 85 4.74 38.13 7.08
CA PHE A 85 5.46 39.24 7.69
C PHE A 85 4.67 39.81 8.86
N VAL A 86 5.27 39.79 10.06
CA VAL A 86 4.62 40.20 11.30
C VAL A 86 5.05 41.62 11.67
N ILE A 87 4.06 42.47 11.95
CA ILE A 87 4.22 43.90 12.17
C ILE A 87 3.65 44.28 13.53
N THR A 88 4.44 44.95 14.36
CA THR A 88 3.99 45.57 15.60
C THR A 88 4.13 47.08 15.46
N CYS A 89 3.13 47.73 14.87
CA CYS A 89 3.12 49.17 14.69
C CYS A 89 1.74 49.75 15.02
N GLU A 90 1.73 50.71 15.93
CA GLU A 90 0.54 51.43 16.37
C GLU A 90 0.60 52.92 15.97
N ASP A 91 1.79 53.44 15.61
CA ASP A 91 2.01 54.83 15.21
C ASP A 91 1.99 55.01 13.67
N PRO A 92 1.07 55.85 13.14
CA PRO A 92 0.99 56.15 11.71
C PRO A 92 2.25 56.78 11.09
N ASP A 93 3.05 57.53 11.86
CA ASP A 93 4.26 58.19 11.34
C ASP A 93 5.42 57.19 11.25
N ASN A 94 5.60 56.35 12.28
CA ASN A 94 6.51 55.21 12.23
C ASN A 94 6.16 54.24 11.08
N TYR A 95 4.87 54.00 10.82
CA TYR A 95 4.44 53.21 9.67
C TYR A 95 4.95 53.79 8.35
N ARG A 96 4.74 55.10 8.14
CA ARG A 96 5.11 55.79 6.89
C ARG A 96 6.61 55.81 6.65
N ASN A 97 7.40 56.01 7.70
CA ASN A 97 8.84 56.26 7.58
C ASN A 97 9.69 54.98 7.64
N VAL A 98 9.27 53.97 8.42
CA VAL A 98 10.10 52.78 8.70
C VAL A 98 9.42 51.50 8.20
N VAL A 99 8.23 51.18 8.72
CA VAL A 99 7.58 49.87 8.50
C VAL A 99 7.24 49.67 7.03
N LYS A 100 6.72 50.70 6.34
CA LYS A 100 6.40 50.64 4.91
C LYS A 100 7.62 50.29 4.05
N LYS A 101 8.81 50.81 4.42
CA LYS A 101 10.06 50.49 3.73
C LYS A 101 10.47 49.04 4.00
N GLN A 102 10.42 48.59 5.26
CA GLN A 102 10.73 47.20 5.63
C GLN A 102 9.83 46.18 4.91
N ILE A 103 8.52 46.45 4.81
CA ILE A 103 7.58 45.60 4.07
C ILE A 103 7.97 45.54 2.60
N LYS A 104 8.28 46.68 1.97
CA LYS A 104 8.70 46.72 0.55
C LYS A 104 10.00 45.95 0.31
N ASP A 105 10.99 46.10 1.20
CA ASP A 105 12.26 45.40 1.11
C ASP A 105 12.04 43.88 1.24
N TRP A 106 11.22 43.44 2.20
CA TRP A 106 10.85 42.03 2.36
C TRP A 106 10.05 41.48 1.17
N LEU A 107 9.05 42.22 0.68
CA LEU A 107 8.27 41.84 -0.51
C LEU A 107 9.18 41.67 -1.73
N SER A 108 10.21 42.50 -1.88
CA SER A 108 11.16 42.37 -3.00
C SER A 108 11.92 41.03 -2.98
N ILE A 109 12.13 40.44 -1.80
CA ILE A 109 12.76 39.12 -1.62
C ILE A 109 11.74 38.01 -1.92
N VAL A 110 10.55 38.10 -1.33
CA VAL A 110 9.53 37.05 -1.46
C VAL A 110 8.95 36.98 -2.88
N MET A 111 8.69 38.12 -3.52
CA MET A 111 8.12 38.17 -4.87
C MET A 111 9.08 37.69 -5.97
N GLN A 112 10.39 37.59 -5.70
CA GLN A 112 11.33 36.93 -6.62
C GLN A 112 11.10 35.41 -6.67
N ARG A 113 10.50 34.83 -5.62
CA ARG A 113 10.21 33.40 -5.53
C ARG A 113 8.87 33.12 -6.23
N LYS A 114 8.91 32.31 -7.28
CA LYS A 114 7.70 31.95 -8.04
C LYS A 114 6.78 31.06 -7.21
N ASN A 115 5.47 31.25 -7.42
CA ASN A 115 4.39 30.46 -6.83
C ASN A 115 4.41 30.39 -5.29
N GLN A 116 4.91 31.43 -4.63
CA GLN A 116 4.78 31.61 -3.18
C GLN A 116 3.88 32.81 -2.91
N GLU A 117 2.93 32.66 -1.99
CA GLU A 117 2.08 33.76 -1.57
C GLU A 117 2.67 34.46 -0.34
N TRP A 118 2.17 35.66 -0.05
CA TRP A 118 2.59 36.46 1.10
C TRP A 118 1.39 36.99 1.89
N LEU A 119 1.58 37.15 3.20
CA LEU A 119 0.57 37.66 4.12
C LEU A 119 1.20 38.63 5.12
N LEU A 120 0.57 39.80 5.31
CA LEU A 120 0.97 40.77 6.32
C LEU A 120 0.07 40.63 7.55
N VAL A 121 0.68 40.49 8.72
CA VAL A 121 -0.02 40.31 10.00
C VAL A 121 0.33 41.45 10.93
N GLN A 122 -0.62 42.34 11.20
CA GLN A 122 -0.46 43.40 12.19
C GLN A 122 -0.86 42.88 13.57
N VAL A 123 0.07 42.79 14.51
CA VAL A 123 -0.21 42.41 15.90
C VAL A 123 -0.45 43.68 16.71
N VAL A 124 -1.62 43.76 17.34
CA VAL A 124 -2.05 44.91 18.16
C VAL A 124 -2.39 44.42 19.56
N ARG A 125 -2.01 45.19 20.59
CA ARG A 125 -2.37 44.88 21.97
C ARG A 125 -3.81 45.33 22.25
N PRO A 126 -4.62 44.59 23.03
CA PRO A 126 -6.00 44.97 23.34
C PRO A 126 -6.13 46.35 23.98
N ASP A 127 -5.15 46.76 24.78
CA ASP A 127 -5.12 48.07 25.44
C ASP A 127 -4.87 49.25 24.46
N ALA A 128 -4.47 48.96 23.23
CA ALA A 128 -4.21 49.96 22.19
C ALA A 128 -5.42 50.27 21.30
N GLN A 129 -6.56 49.56 21.47
CA GLN A 129 -7.81 49.99 20.84
C GLN A 129 -8.30 51.26 21.52
N PRO A 130 -8.48 52.38 20.78
CA PRO A 130 -9.04 53.59 21.39
C PRO A 130 -10.46 53.26 21.86
N ARG A 131 -10.68 53.34 23.18
CA ARG A 131 -12.03 53.35 23.75
C ARG A 131 -12.82 54.42 23.01
N VAL A 132 -13.90 54.02 22.35
CA VAL A 132 -14.90 54.95 21.82
C VAL A 132 -15.60 55.57 23.04
N ALA A 133 -14.93 56.53 23.69
CA ALA A 133 -15.53 57.42 24.65
C ALA A 133 -16.29 58.48 23.85
N GLY A 134 -17.59 58.58 24.09
CA GLY A 134 -18.48 59.52 23.42
C GLY A 134 -17.96 60.95 23.47
N GLY A 135 -17.97 61.62 22.32
CA GLY A 135 -17.59 63.03 22.20
C GLY A 135 -17.33 63.38 20.75
N GLY A 136 -18.23 64.18 20.16
CA GLY A 136 -18.28 64.46 18.73
C GLY A 136 -17.02 65.07 18.11
N GLY A 137 -16.80 64.72 16.85
CA GLY A 137 -15.80 65.34 15.98
C GLY A 137 -15.83 64.73 14.58
N PHE A 138 -16.49 65.41 13.64
CA PHE A 138 -16.63 65.04 12.21
C PHE A 138 -15.28 65.00 11.42
N PHE A 139 -14.12 65.03 12.09
CA PHE A 139 -12.78 65.13 11.48
C PHE A 139 -11.77 64.02 11.87
N ALA A 140 -12.17 62.99 12.62
CA ALA A 140 -11.30 61.86 12.96
C ALA A 140 -11.29 60.77 11.86
N MET A 141 -10.94 61.12 10.62
CA MET A 141 -10.85 60.18 9.49
C MET A 141 -9.40 59.70 9.24
N LYS A 142 -8.57 59.55 10.29
CA LYS A 142 -7.31 58.80 10.15
C LYS A 142 -7.66 57.31 10.14
N GLY A 143 -7.83 56.74 8.95
CA GLY A 143 -8.01 55.29 8.78
C GLY A 143 -6.95 54.49 9.52
N SER A 144 -7.32 53.28 9.97
CA SER A 144 -6.44 52.42 10.77
C SER A 144 -5.15 52.09 10.01
N ILE A 145 -4.09 51.72 10.73
CA ILE A 145 -2.84 51.27 10.08
C ILE A 145 -3.11 50.08 9.16
N LEU A 146 -4.03 49.19 9.53
CA LEU A 146 -4.51 48.10 8.68
C LEU A 146 -5.10 48.63 7.37
N ASP A 147 -5.96 49.66 7.40
CA ASP A 147 -6.56 50.25 6.19
C ASP A 147 -5.49 50.86 5.29
N ARG A 148 -4.46 51.50 5.88
CA ARG A 148 -3.32 52.04 5.14
C ARG A 148 -2.48 50.93 4.49
N MET A 149 -2.23 49.84 5.22
CA MET A 149 -1.55 48.66 4.68
C MET A 149 -2.33 48.03 3.53
N LYS A 150 -3.65 47.87 3.69
CA LYS A 150 -4.54 47.38 2.64
C LYS A 150 -4.47 48.28 1.40
N ALA A 151 -4.55 49.61 1.57
CA ALA A 151 -4.43 50.55 0.47
C ALA A 151 -3.05 50.53 -0.23
N ASP A 152 -1.98 50.32 0.55
CA ASP A 152 -0.61 50.34 0.03
C ASP A 152 -0.21 49.05 -0.70
N PHE A 153 -0.73 47.88 -0.29
CA PHE A 153 -0.20 46.58 -0.72
C PHE A 153 -1.23 45.62 -1.36
N ASN A 154 -2.55 45.82 -1.20
CA ASN A 154 -3.55 44.98 -1.86
C ASN A 154 -3.80 45.44 -3.31
N THR A 155 -2.95 45.03 -4.25
CA THR A 155 -3.03 45.46 -5.67
C THR A 155 -4.05 44.70 -6.51
N ASP A 156 -4.38 43.45 -6.16
CA ASP A 156 -5.08 42.51 -7.09
C ASP A 156 -6.49 42.12 -6.63
N LYS A 157 -7.21 43.00 -5.92
CA LYS A 157 -8.47 42.68 -5.21
C LYS A 157 -8.37 41.55 -4.16
N ARG A 158 -7.15 41.04 -3.91
CA ARG A 158 -6.84 40.05 -2.88
C ARG A 158 -6.51 40.77 -1.59
N ASP A 159 -7.14 40.32 -0.51
CA ASP A 159 -6.91 40.89 0.80
C ASP A 159 -5.86 40.09 1.56
N ARG A 160 -4.63 40.63 1.61
CA ARG A 160 -3.42 40.00 2.16
C ARG A 160 -2.95 40.65 3.46
N CYS A 161 -3.79 41.45 4.10
CA CYS A 161 -3.47 42.11 5.35
C CYS A 161 -4.50 41.70 6.40
N VAL A 162 -4.04 41.20 7.54
CA VAL A 162 -4.89 40.79 8.66
C VAL A 162 -4.38 41.40 9.97
N GLN A 163 -5.30 41.73 10.87
CA GLN A 163 -4.98 42.22 12.21
C GLN A 163 -5.20 41.11 13.23
N LEU A 164 -4.22 40.91 14.11
CA LEU A 164 -4.27 39.99 15.23
C LEU A 164 -4.27 40.80 16.54
N THR A 165 -5.43 40.88 17.19
CA THR A 165 -5.54 41.53 18.50
C THR A 165 -5.22 40.54 19.60
N TRP A 166 -3.99 40.57 20.13
CA TRP A 166 -3.50 39.53 21.04
C TRP A 166 -2.83 40.09 22.30
N ALA A 167 -3.15 39.49 23.46
CA ALA A 167 -2.53 39.76 24.75
C ALA A 167 -2.03 38.48 25.42
N THR A 168 -0.95 38.63 26.18
CA THR A 168 -0.37 37.57 27.02
C THR A 168 -1.39 37.14 28.09
N GLY A 169 -1.75 35.84 28.11
CA GLY A 169 -2.66 35.26 29.11
C GLY A 169 -4.14 35.19 28.71
N GLN A 170 -4.54 35.70 27.53
CA GLN A 170 -5.88 35.49 26.96
C GLN A 170 -5.82 34.59 25.73
N GLU A 171 -6.05 33.30 25.91
CA GLU A 171 -6.17 32.32 24.82
C GLU A 171 -7.61 32.27 24.29
N ASN A 172 -8.07 33.34 23.62
CA ASN A 172 -9.34 33.29 22.92
C ASN A 172 -9.14 32.73 21.49
N PRO A 173 -9.65 31.53 21.16
CA PRO A 173 -9.47 30.93 19.83
C PRO A 173 -10.13 31.75 18.71
N VAL A 174 -11.12 32.60 19.01
CA VAL A 174 -11.82 33.44 18.02
C VAL A 174 -10.88 34.44 17.34
N VAL A 175 -9.87 34.92 18.06
CA VAL A 175 -8.88 35.89 17.56
C VAL A 175 -8.10 35.34 16.36
N TRP A 176 -7.95 34.01 16.28
CA TRP A 176 -7.18 33.35 15.24
C TRP A 176 -8.00 33.05 13.98
N VAL A 177 -9.33 33.14 14.02
CA VAL A 177 -10.20 32.71 12.92
C VAL A 177 -9.89 33.44 11.61
N GLU A 178 -9.74 34.77 11.65
CA GLU A 178 -9.43 35.56 10.45
C GLU A 178 -8.02 35.26 9.92
N LEU A 179 -7.02 35.23 10.81
CA LEU A 179 -5.64 34.90 10.43
C LEU A 179 -5.55 33.50 9.82
N ILE A 180 -6.19 32.51 10.43
CA ILE A 180 -6.21 31.13 9.95
C ILE A 180 -6.96 31.03 8.61
N SER A 181 -8.04 31.78 8.40
CA SER A 181 -8.71 31.86 7.08
C SER A 181 -7.75 32.36 6.00
N LYS A 182 -7.04 33.46 6.28
CA LYS A 182 -6.06 34.03 5.34
C LYS A 182 -4.87 33.12 5.08
N VAL A 183 -4.39 32.40 6.10
CA VAL A 183 -3.33 31.39 5.96
C VAL A 183 -3.80 30.26 5.04
N LYS A 184 -5.03 29.74 5.23
CA LYS A 184 -5.62 28.72 4.35
C LYS A 184 -5.73 29.22 2.90
N GLU A 185 -6.29 30.41 2.70
CA GLU A 185 -6.43 31.04 1.37
C GLU A 185 -5.08 31.18 0.67
N GLY A 186 -4.06 31.70 1.37
CA GLY A 186 -2.73 31.91 0.82
C GLY A 186 -2.02 30.59 0.45
N ILE A 187 -2.11 29.57 1.33
CA ILE A 187 -1.56 28.24 1.06
C ILE A 187 -2.26 27.61 -0.16
N ILE A 188 -3.60 27.64 -0.22
CA ILE A 188 -4.35 27.09 -1.35
C ILE A 188 -3.96 27.80 -2.65
N TYR A 189 -3.86 29.13 -2.64
CA TYR A 189 -3.53 29.88 -3.84
C TYR A 189 -2.14 29.53 -4.40
N ALA A 190 -1.13 29.50 -3.53
CA ALA A 190 0.24 29.13 -3.91
C ALA A 190 0.33 27.67 -4.38
N PHE A 191 -0.38 26.78 -3.69
CA PHE A 191 -0.46 25.37 -4.06
C PHE A 191 -1.16 25.19 -5.42
N ASP A 192 -2.29 25.84 -5.66
CA ASP A 192 -3.06 25.77 -6.90
C ASP A 192 -2.26 26.27 -8.10
N SER A 193 -1.57 27.40 -7.95
CA SER A 193 -0.69 27.96 -8.99
C SER A 193 0.48 27.02 -9.29
N SER A 194 1.16 26.52 -8.26
CA SER A 194 2.25 25.54 -8.41
C SER A 194 1.78 24.23 -9.05
N PHE A 195 0.59 23.77 -8.66
CA PHE A 195 -0.01 22.54 -9.13
C PHE A 195 -0.39 22.66 -10.60
N SER A 196 -1.03 23.76 -11.00
CA SER A 196 -1.37 24.07 -12.39
C SER A 196 -0.14 24.03 -13.29
N GLN A 197 0.95 24.68 -12.87
CA GLN A 197 2.19 24.68 -13.62
C GLN A 197 2.77 23.27 -13.78
N ARG A 198 2.82 22.49 -12.69
CA ARG A 198 3.35 21.11 -12.73
C ARG A 198 2.47 20.19 -13.57
N GLU A 199 1.15 20.38 -13.55
CA GLU A 199 0.21 19.64 -14.40
C GLU A 199 0.44 19.95 -15.88
N ASP A 200 0.66 21.22 -16.23
CA ASP A 200 0.99 21.63 -17.59
C ASP A 200 2.34 21.05 -18.07
N GLU A 201 3.34 20.97 -17.17
CA GLU A 201 4.61 20.30 -17.43
C GLU A 201 4.43 18.80 -17.71
N VAL A 202 3.62 18.10 -16.91
CA VAL A 202 3.29 16.69 -17.13
C VAL A 202 2.55 16.51 -18.46
N ARG A 203 1.54 17.33 -18.75
CA ARG A 203 0.75 17.26 -19.99
C ARG A 203 1.62 17.50 -21.22
N ARG A 204 2.54 18.47 -21.14
CA ARG A 204 3.50 18.76 -22.22
C ARG A 204 4.44 17.57 -22.44
N SER A 205 5.01 17.01 -21.38
CA SER A 205 5.89 15.84 -21.47
C SER A 205 5.14 14.62 -22.03
N GLU A 206 3.91 14.37 -21.60
CA GLU A 206 3.08 13.26 -22.11
C GLU A 206 2.75 13.44 -23.60
N GLY A 207 2.45 14.67 -24.05
CA GLY A 207 2.22 14.97 -25.47
C GLY A 207 3.46 14.79 -26.36
N GLN A 208 4.65 14.77 -25.77
CA GLN A 208 5.92 14.56 -26.47
C GLN A 208 6.38 13.09 -26.49
N ARG A 209 5.54 12.15 -26.05
CA ARG A 209 5.89 10.72 -25.91
C ARG A 209 6.40 10.06 -27.19
N LEU A 210 5.97 10.53 -28.36
CA LEU A 210 6.43 10.02 -29.66
C LEU A 210 7.70 10.72 -30.17
N MET A 211 8.16 11.78 -29.51
CA MET A 211 9.33 12.53 -29.96
C MET A 211 10.63 11.79 -29.57
N PRO A 212 11.64 11.74 -30.47
CA PRO A 212 12.96 11.23 -30.14
C PRO A 212 13.57 11.99 -28.96
N GLY A 213 14.14 11.26 -27.99
CA GLY A 213 14.74 11.84 -26.79
C GLY A 213 13.79 11.99 -25.60
N TRP A 214 12.49 11.72 -25.76
CA TRP A 214 11.61 11.54 -24.60
C TRP A 214 12.06 10.34 -23.75
N ASN A 215 12.00 10.47 -22.42
CA ASN A 215 12.43 9.43 -21.48
C ASN A 215 11.32 9.17 -20.45
N PHE A 216 10.91 7.90 -20.35
CA PHE A 216 9.85 7.48 -19.44
C PHE A 216 10.19 7.70 -17.96
N CYS A 217 11.41 7.44 -17.51
CA CYS A 217 11.83 7.63 -16.12
C CYS A 217 11.80 9.12 -15.72
N THR A 218 12.23 10.02 -16.61
CA THR A 218 12.11 11.47 -16.41
C THR A 218 10.65 11.89 -16.31
N PHE A 219 9.79 11.40 -17.22
CA PHE A 219 8.35 11.62 -17.16
C PHE A 219 7.72 11.07 -15.88
N PHE A 220 8.14 9.87 -15.46
CA PHE A 220 7.66 9.22 -14.25
C PHE A 220 7.95 10.08 -13.03
N ILE A 221 9.18 10.57 -12.84
CA ILE A 221 9.53 11.44 -11.70
C ILE A 221 8.72 12.73 -11.74
N LEU A 222 8.53 13.31 -12.93
CA LEU A 222 7.72 14.52 -13.11
C LEU A 222 6.27 14.29 -12.68
N LYS A 223 5.62 13.22 -13.14
CA LYS A 223 4.23 12.91 -12.78
C LYS A 223 4.10 12.39 -11.35
N GLU A 224 5.08 11.66 -10.84
CA GLU A 224 5.16 11.22 -9.44
C GLU A 224 5.19 12.43 -8.49
N SER A 225 5.83 13.53 -8.87
CA SER A 225 5.85 14.73 -8.03
C SER A 225 4.44 15.29 -7.75
N LEU A 226 3.49 15.14 -8.68
CA LEU A 226 2.07 15.44 -8.44
C LEU A 226 1.45 14.45 -7.46
N CYS A 227 1.77 13.16 -7.60
CA CYS A 227 1.29 12.10 -6.70
C CYS A 227 1.74 12.37 -5.26
N THR A 228 3.01 12.70 -5.04
CA THR A 228 3.54 13.05 -3.72
C THR A 228 2.95 14.35 -3.19
N SER A 229 2.59 15.29 -4.07
CA SER A 229 1.94 16.55 -3.67
C SER A 229 0.51 16.30 -3.18
N TYR A 230 -0.27 15.51 -3.92
CA TYR A 230 -1.58 15.04 -3.46
C TYR A 230 -1.49 14.27 -2.14
N GLU A 231 -0.50 13.40 -2.02
CA GLU A 231 -0.23 12.62 -0.81
C GLU A 231 0.06 13.52 0.40
N GLY A 232 0.85 14.58 0.20
CA GLY A 232 1.23 15.54 1.22
C GLY A 232 0.08 16.42 1.70
N VAL A 233 -0.88 16.74 0.83
CA VAL A 233 -2.14 17.40 1.22
C VAL A 233 -3.23 16.41 1.66
N SER A 234 -2.88 15.15 1.91
CA SER A 234 -3.79 14.08 2.35
C SER A 234 -4.89 13.67 1.36
N LEU A 235 -4.80 14.06 0.09
CA LEU A 235 -5.72 13.64 -0.98
C LEU A 235 -5.27 12.29 -1.58
N CYS A 236 -5.35 11.23 -0.76
CA CYS A 236 -4.81 9.91 -1.10
C CYS A 236 -5.53 9.23 -2.28
N GLU A 237 -6.82 9.50 -2.48
CA GLU A 237 -7.58 8.95 -3.63
C GLU A 237 -7.10 9.52 -4.96
N ASP A 238 -6.91 10.84 -5.03
CA ASP A 238 -6.40 11.50 -6.23
C ASP A 238 -4.94 11.08 -6.49
N ALA A 239 -4.13 10.90 -5.45
CA ALA A 239 -2.77 10.35 -5.58
C ALA A 239 -2.77 8.91 -6.14
N LEU A 240 -3.65 8.04 -5.64
CA LEU A 240 -3.75 6.64 -6.08
C LEU A 240 -4.12 6.56 -7.57
N LEU A 241 -5.09 7.38 -8.01
CA LEU A 241 -5.48 7.46 -9.40
C LEU A 241 -4.32 7.88 -10.32
N GLN A 242 -3.46 8.81 -9.88
CA GLN A 242 -2.29 9.21 -10.66
C GLN A 242 -1.27 8.06 -10.78
N TYR A 243 -1.08 7.26 -9.73
CA TYR A 243 -0.25 6.05 -9.79
C TYR A 243 -0.84 4.97 -10.71
N ASP A 244 -2.16 4.78 -10.72
CA ASP A 244 -2.83 3.85 -11.65
C ASP A 244 -2.68 4.31 -13.12
N GLN A 245 -2.72 5.62 -13.37
CA GLN A 245 -2.39 6.17 -14.68
C GLN A 245 -0.93 5.94 -15.06
N LEU A 246 0.02 6.15 -14.13
CA LEU A 246 1.43 5.84 -14.35
C LEU A 246 1.65 4.36 -14.69
N GLU A 247 0.93 3.47 -14.01
CA GLU A 247 0.94 2.03 -14.30
C GLU A 247 0.47 1.74 -15.74
N THR A 248 -0.62 2.37 -16.14
CA THR A 248 -1.16 2.25 -17.50
C THR A 248 -0.17 2.77 -18.53
N SER A 249 0.41 3.95 -18.31
CA SER A 249 1.42 4.54 -19.20
C SER A 249 2.65 3.63 -19.33
N PHE A 250 3.10 3.02 -18.23
CA PHE A 250 4.17 2.03 -18.23
C PHE A 250 3.83 0.81 -19.11
N TYR A 251 2.63 0.24 -18.99
CA TYR A 251 2.22 -0.89 -19.82
C TYR A 251 2.21 -0.55 -21.32
N HIS A 252 1.81 0.66 -21.69
CA HIS A 252 1.92 1.13 -23.07
C HIS A 252 3.37 1.17 -23.56
N VAL A 253 4.31 1.67 -22.73
CA VAL A 253 5.76 1.70 -23.08
C VAL A 253 6.28 0.29 -23.26
N LEU A 254 5.90 -0.62 -22.37
CA LEU A 254 6.30 -2.02 -22.44
C LEU A 254 5.79 -2.70 -23.71
N LYS A 255 4.54 -2.42 -24.13
CA LYS A 255 3.95 -2.97 -25.36
C LYS A 255 4.66 -2.48 -26.62
N GLU A 256 5.08 -1.21 -26.63
CA GLU A 256 5.85 -0.61 -27.72
C GLU A 256 7.31 -1.11 -27.78
N LYS A 257 7.72 -1.99 -26.84
CA LYS A 257 9.08 -2.50 -26.67
C LYS A 257 10.14 -1.40 -26.54
N ASN A 258 9.74 -0.19 -26.16
CA ASN A 258 10.67 0.91 -25.93
C ASN A 258 11.22 0.83 -24.50
N LEU A 259 12.05 -0.19 -24.28
CA LEU A 259 12.67 -0.48 -22.98
C LEU A 259 14.08 0.11 -22.85
N SER A 260 14.50 0.98 -23.78
CA SER A 260 15.84 1.58 -23.77
C SER A 260 16.18 2.33 -22.47
N TRP A 261 15.17 2.75 -21.71
CA TRP A 261 15.30 3.46 -20.42
C TRP A 261 15.24 2.54 -19.20
N PHE A 262 14.89 1.27 -19.40
CA PHE A 262 14.88 0.26 -18.36
C PHE A 262 16.09 -0.66 -18.57
N GLY A 263 16.63 -1.17 -17.46
CA GLY A 263 17.65 -2.22 -17.54
C GLY A 263 17.07 -3.55 -18.03
N THR A 264 17.70 -4.65 -17.62
CA THR A 264 17.14 -5.99 -17.80
C THR A 264 15.79 -6.14 -17.08
N LEU A 265 15.03 -7.20 -17.39
CA LEU A 265 13.79 -7.51 -16.68
C LEU A 265 14.03 -7.56 -15.16
N ILE A 266 15.13 -8.21 -14.76
CA ILE A 266 15.65 -8.25 -13.41
C ILE A 266 17.17 -8.51 -13.47
N ALA A 267 17.90 -8.02 -12.48
CA ALA A 267 19.29 -8.40 -12.21
C ALA A 267 19.39 -8.72 -10.71
N PRO A 268 19.07 -9.97 -10.31
CA PRO A 268 18.91 -10.33 -8.90
C PRO A 268 20.13 -9.92 -8.07
N GLN A 269 19.92 -9.10 -7.06
CA GLN A 269 20.93 -8.77 -6.06
C GLN A 269 20.81 -9.71 -4.85
N PRO A 270 21.84 -9.81 -4.00
CA PRO A 270 21.73 -10.51 -2.73
C PRO A 270 20.50 -10.07 -1.94
N LYS A 271 19.70 -11.06 -1.51
CA LYS A 271 18.46 -10.89 -0.73
C LYS A 271 17.23 -10.37 -1.48
N ASP A 272 17.30 -10.12 -2.79
CA ASP A 272 16.14 -9.63 -3.56
C ASP A 272 14.92 -10.56 -3.53
N ASP A 273 15.14 -11.84 -3.25
CA ASP A 273 14.08 -12.84 -3.05
C ASP A 273 13.35 -12.69 -1.70
N SER A 274 13.97 -12.12 -0.66
CA SER A 274 13.37 -12.07 0.68
C SER A 274 13.03 -10.67 1.20
N LEU A 275 13.39 -9.61 0.47
CA LEU A 275 13.10 -8.24 0.90
C LEU A 275 11.58 -7.94 0.93
N PRO A 276 11.05 -7.24 1.95
CA PRO A 276 9.62 -6.97 2.09
C PRO A 276 9.00 -6.31 0.87
N LEU A 277 7.93 -6.89 0.30
CA LEU A 277 7.37 -6.46 -1.00
C LEU A 277 6.92 -4.99 -0.98
N LEU A 278 6.24 -4.57 0.09
CA LEU A 278 5.60 -3.27 0.21
C LEU A 278 6.48 -2.17 0.83
N SER A 279 7.77 -2.45 1.05
CA SER A 279 8.70 -1.44 1.56
C SER A 279 9.11 -0.48 0.44
N ILE A 280 8.78 0.80 0.60
CA ILE A 280 9.15 1.87 -0.33
C ILE A 280 10.63 2.31 -0.19
N SER A 281 11.31 1.89 0.88
CA SER A 281 12.67 2.35 1.23
C SER A 281 13.71 1.23 1.27
N LYS A 282 13.35 0.00 0.89
CA LYS A 282 14.30 -1.12 0.86
C LYS A 282 15.42 -0.96 -0.17
N LYS A 283 15.17 -0.14 -1.20
CA LYS A 283 16.13 0.24 -2.25
C LYS A 283 15.98 1.74 -2.53
N PRO A 284 17.03 2.41 -3.03
CA PRO A 284 16.98 3.81 -3.44
C PRO A 284 16.25 3.95 -4.79
N TYR A 285 14.98 3.56 -4.86
CA TYR A 285 14.21 3.48 -6.11
C TYR A 285 14.23 4.79 -6.90
N ARG A 286 14.07 5.91 -6.21
CA ARG A 286 14.08 7.23 -6.82
C ARG A 286 15.40 7.53 -7.52
N ASP A 287 16.53 7.21 -6.89
CA ASP A 287 17.86 7.42 -7.46
C ASP A 287 18.10 6.50 -8.66
N LEU A 288 17.64 5.24 -8.58
CA LEU A 288 17.69 4.29 -9.69
C LEU A 288 16.87 4.74 -10.91
N ILE A 289 15.68 5.33 -10.67
CA ILE A 289 14.83 5.89 -11.73
C ILE A 289 15.52 7.11 -12.35
N LEU A 290 16.05 8.04 -11.54
CA LEU A 290 16.75 9.22 -12.03
C LEU A 290 18.00 8.87 -12.84
N ALA A 291 18.72 7.81 -12.44
CA ALA A 291 19.88 7.31 -13.15
C ALA A 291 19.54 6.46 -14.38
N ASN A 292 18.26 6.17 -14.67
CA ASN A 292 17.83 5.22 -15.71
C ASN A 292 18.45 3.82 -15.57
N THR A 293 18.71 3.38 -14.34
CA THR A 293 19.32 2.06 -14.05
C THR A 293 18.35 1.09 -13.39
N ILE A 294 17.12 1.53 -13.10
CA ILE A 294 16.10 0.69 -12.48
C ILE A 294 15.69 -0.47 -13.40
N SER A 295 15.59 -1.68 -12.84
CA SER A 295 15.06 -2.85 -13.54
C SER A 295 13.54 -2.76 -13.67
N VAL A 296 12.96 -3.47 -14.64
CA VAL A 296 11.50 -3.57 -14.75
C VAL A 296 10.89 -4.16 -13.47
N PHE A 297 11.54 -5.18 -12.89
CA PHE A 297 11.16 -5.76 -11.61
C PHE A 297 11.09 -4.74 -10.49
N ASP A 298 12.17 -4.00 -10.25
CA ASP A 298 12.27 -3.03 -9.16
C ASP A 298 11.26 -1.88 -9.33
N PHE A 299 11.07 -1.41 -10.56
CA PHE A 299 10.09 -0.38 -10.87
C PHE A 299 8.66 -0.85 -10.58
N ARG A 300 8.31 -2.07 -10.99
CA ARG A 300 6.99 -2.67 -10.77
C ARG A 300 6.70 -2.91 -9.29
N VAL A 301 7.70 -3.38 -8.53
CA VAL A 301 7.62 -3.52 -7.07
C VAL A 301 7.45 -2.17 -6.39
N TYR A 302 8.23 -1.16 -6.81
CA TYR A 302 8.10 0.20 -6.28
C TYR A 302 6.69 0.77 -6.51
N LEU A 303 6.18 0.69 -7.74
CA LEU A 303 4.84 1.19 -8.08
C LEU A 303 3.74 0.50 -7.26
N LEU A 304 3.80 -0.83 -7.13
CA LEU A 304 2.89 -1.59 -6.28
C LEU A 304 2.96 -1.11 -4.83
N SER A 305 4.17 -0.95 -4.28
CA SER A 305 4.37 -0.52 -2.90
C SER A 305 3.76 0.86 -2.63
N ARG A 306 3.88 1.79 -3.58
CA ARG A 306 3.26 3.13 -3.51
C ARG A 306 1.73 3.06 -3.55
N GLN A 307 1.15 2.27 -4.46
CA GLN A 307 -0.30 2.07 -4.53
C GLN A 307 -0.86 1.43 -3.24
N CYS A 308 -0.19 0.38 -2.73
CA CYS A 308 -0.61 -0.31 -1.51
C CYS A 308 -0.49 0.59 -0.26
N ALA A 309 0.55 1.42 -0.17
CA ALA A 309 0.69 2.42 0.89
C ALA A 309 -0.48 3.42 0.90
N LEU A 310 -0.92 3.88 -0.27
CA LEU A 310 -2.08 4.78 -0.39
C LEU A 310 -3.39 4.08 -0.05
N LEU A 311 -3.60 2.83 -0.49
CA LEU A 311 -4.75 2.02 -0.09
C LEU A 311 -4.83 1.85 1.43
N ALA A 312 -3.68 1.60 2.08
CA ALA A 312 -3.61 1.51 3.53
C ALA A 312 -4.00 2.82 4.22
N ARG A 313 -3.51 3.96 3.73
CA ARG A 313 -3.89 5.30 4.25
C ARG A 313 -5.36 5.62 4.05
N LEU A 314 -6.01 5.06 3.03
CA LEU A 314 -7.45 5.16 2.80
C LEU A 314 -8.28 4.20 3.68
N GLY A 315 -7.64 3.39 4.53
CA GLY A 315 -8.32 2.35 5.32
C GLY A 315 -8.75 1.12 4.51
N ARG A 316 -8.34 1.02 3.24
CA ARG A 316 -8.73 -0.03 2.27
C ARG A 316 -7.71 -1.18 2.26
N VAL A 317 -7.29 -1.62 3.45
CA VAL A 317 -6.23 -2.65 3.60
C VAL A 317 -6.66 -4.00 2.98
N SER A 318 -7.96 -4.31 2.97
CA SER A 318 -8.49 -5.53 2.33
C SER A 318 -8.23 -5.60 0.82
N GLU A 319 -8.07 -4.46 0.15
CA GLU A 319 -7.71 -4.41 -1.28
C GLU A 319 -6.22 -4.60 -1.53
N VAL A 320 -5.37 -4.30 -0.55
CA VAL A 320 -3.92 -4.52 -0.63
C VAL A 320 -3.63 -5.99 -0.89
N GLY A 321 -4.26 -6.89 -0.13
CA GLY A 321 -4.05 -8.33 -0.27
C GLY A 321 -4.40 -8.84 -1.67
N LYS A 322 -5.56 -8.42 -2.20
CA LYS A 322 -6.01 -8.77 -3.56
C LYS A 322 -5.06 -8.22 -4.63
N LYS A 323 -4.67 -6.95 -4.53
CA LYS A 323 -3.77 -6.31 -5.50
C LYS A 323 -2.38 -6.95 -5.49
N ALA A 324 -1.83 -7.23 -4.31
CA ALA A 324 -0.55 -7.91 -4.15
C ALA A 324 -0.61 -9.36 -4.66
N GLY A 325 -1.67 -10.12 -4.34
CA GLY A 325 -1.85 -11.49 -4.82
C GLY A 325 -1.94 -11.56 -6.35
N ALA A 326 -2.73 -10.68 -6.97
CA ALA A 326 -2.82 -10.57 -8.43
C ALA A 326 -1.47 -10.20 -9.07
N PHE A 327 -0.73 -9.27 -8.45
CA PHE A 327 0.61 -8.88 -8.90
C PHE A 327 1.59 -10.06 -8.83
N LEU A 328 1.66 -10.76 -7.70
CA LEU A 328 2.57 -11.90 -7.51
C LEU A 328 2.24 -13.04 -8.48
N GLY A 329 0.95 -13.34 -8.69
CA GLY A 329 0.54 -14.34 -9.67
C GLY A 329 0.91 -13.96 -11.11
N ALA A 330 0.63 -12.73 -11.53
CA ALA A 330 0.91 -12.26 -12.89
C ALA A 330 2.40 -12.09 -13.15
N PHE A 331 3.12 -11.41 -12.26
CA PHE A 331 4.55 -11.15 -12.42
C PHE A 331 5.38 -12.40 -12.16
N GLY A 332 4.94 -13.29 -11.27
CA GLY A 332 5.56 -14.61 -11.06
C GLY A 332 5.56 -15.46 -12.33
N ARG A 333 4.46 -15.49 -13.11
CA ARG A 333 4.44 -16.15 -14.43
C ARG A 333 5.48 -15.57 -15.38
N ARG A 334 5.60 -14.24 -15.42
CA ARG A 334 6.59 -13.55 -16.25
C ARG A 334 8.04 -13.84 -15.82
N LEU A 335 8.31 -14.00 -14.53
CA LEU A 335 9.63 -14.40 -14.05
C LEU A 335 9.96 -15.85 -14.44
N ARG A 336 8.96 -16.75 -14.47
CA ARG A 336 9.15 -18.14 -14.92
C ARG A 336 9.54 -18.25 -16.40
N GLU A 337 9.12 -17.29 -17.24
CA GLU A 337 9.56 -17.22 -18.66
C GLU A 337 11.08 -17.03 -18.82
N ILE A 338 11.77 -16.53 -17.78
CA ILE A 338 13.22 -16.32 -17.78
C ILE A 338 13.92 -17.12 -16.66
N GLU A 339 13.29 -18.19 -16.15
CA GLU A 339 13.75 -18.95 -14.98
C GLU A 339 15.21 -19.43 -15.13
N ASP A 340 15.63 -19.80 -16.34
CA ASP A 340 16.99 -20.25 -16.64
C ASP A 340 18.08 -19.21 -16.39
N THR A 341 17.70 -17.92 -16.34
CA THR A 341 18.63 -16.80 -16.05
C THR A 341 18.69 -16.44 -14.57
N LEU A 342 17.81 -17.03 -13.76
CA LEU A 342 17.64 -16.71 -12.35
C LEU A 342 18.33 -17.76 -11.46
N PRO A 343 18.69 -17.39 -10.22
CA PRO A 343 19.11 -18.35 -9.21
C PRO A 343 18.07 -19.46 -9.02
N GLU A 344 18.54 -20.67 -8.67
CA GLU A 344 17.64 -21.79 -8.40
C GLU A 344 16.67 -21.44 -7.26
N PHE A 345 15.38 -21.78 -7.44
CA PHE A 345 14.28 -21.46 -6.53
C PHE A 345 14.03 -19.97 -6.28
N PHE A 346 14.61 -19.06 -7.08
CA PHE A 346 14.43 -17.62 -6.88
C PHE A 346 12.97 -17.19 -6.94
N VAL A 347 12.21 -17.68 -7.94
CA VAL A 347 10.81 -17.28 -8.14
C VAL A 347 9.94 -17.77 -6.98
N GLU A 348 10.14 -19.02 -6.55
CA GLU A 348 9.46 -19.63 -5.42
C GLU A 348 9.76 -18.87 -4.12
N SER A 349 11.04 -18.60 -3.84
CA SER A 349 11.47 -17.85 -2.66
C SER A 349 10.91 -16.41 -2.66
N TRP A 350 10.92 -15.76 -3.83
CA TRP A 350 10.40 -14.41 -3.99
C TRP A 350 8.90 -14.33 -3.75
N ILE A 351 8.10 -15.20 -4.37
CA ILE A 351 6.64 -15.22 -4.19
C ILE A 351 6.30 -15.57 -2.75
N TYR A 352 6.95 -16.59 -2.17
CA TYR A 352 6.78 -17.01 -0.79
C TYR A 352 7.03 -15.85 0.19
N SER A 353 8.22 -15.26 0.13
CA SER A 353 8.63 -14.20 1.06
C SER A 353 7.79 -12.93 0.88
N SER A 354 7.47 -12.59 -0.37
CA SER A 354 6.64 -11.44 -0.69
C SER A 354 5.23 -11.59 -0.13
N ALA A 355 4.59 -12.74 -0.33
CA ALA A 355 3.24 -12.99 0.17
C ALA A 355 3.17 -12.92 1.70
N LEU A 356 4.13 -13.52 2.41
CA LEU A 356 4.21 -13.42 3.87
C LEU A 356 4.43 -11.99 4.35
N SER A 357 5.37 -11.26 3.73
CA SER A 357 5.66 -9.87 4.10
C SER A 357 4.45 -8.95 3.90
N VAL A 358 3.60 -9.22 2.91
CA VAL A 358 2.36 -8.46 2.69
C VAL A 358 1.36 -8.75 3.80
N VAL A 359 1.21 -10.01 4.23
CA VAL A 359 0.31 -10.37 5.34
C VAL A 359 0.73 -9.64 6.63
N GLU A 360 2.03 -9.67 6.96
CA GLU A 360 2.60 -9.01 8.14
C GLU A 360 2.45 -7.48 8.08
N GLN A 361 2.69 -6.87 6.92
CA GLN A 361 2.54 -5.43 6.74
C GLN A 361 1.07 -5.00 6.86
N CYS A 362 0.15 -5.78 6.29
CA CYS A 362 -1.28 -5.59 6.42
C CYS A 362 -1.75 -5.68 7.88
N ASP A 363 -1.24 -6.64 8.65
CA ASP A 363 -1.50 -6.73 10.09
C ASP A 363 -1.07 -5.48 10.84
N THR A 364 0.12 -4.98 10.54
CA THR A 364 0.65 -3.74 11.14
C THR A 364 -0.26 -2.55 10.83
N TRP A 365 -0.66 -2.36 9.57
CA TRP A 365 -1.54 -1.26 9.17
C TRP A 365 -2.94 -1.36 9.80
N THR A 366 -3.50 -2.57 9.92
CA THR A 366 -4.79 -2.76 10.58
C THR A 366 -4.75 -2.50 12.08
N GLN A 367 -3.63 -2.76 12.76
CA GLN A 367 -3.48 -2.39 14.18
C GLN A 367 -3.45 -0.88 14.39
N GLU A 368 -2.89 -0.13 13.45
CA GLU A 368 -2.83 1.34 13.48
C GLU A 368 -4.19 2.01 13.18
N LEU A 369 -5.05 1.35 12.40
CA LEU A 369 -6.39 1.82 12.00
C LEU A 369 -7.45 1.28 12.99
N GLN A 370 -8.17 2.14 13.72
CA GLN A 370 -9.21 1.71 14.68
C GLN A 370 -10.21 0.70 14.05
N PRO A 371 -10.57 -0.40 14.74
CA PRO A 371 -11.24 -1.54 14.11
C PRO A 371 -12.72 -1.27 13.80
N GLY A 372 -13.02 -0.95 12.54
CA GLY A 372 -14.36 -1.10 11.96
C GLY A 372 -14.62 -2.56 11.58
N LYS A 373 -15.61 -3.21 12.20
CA LYS A 373 -15.93 -4.65 12.03
C LYS A 373 -16.26 -5.13 10.58
N PRO A 374 -16.85 -4.38 9.65
CA PRO A 374 -17.37 -4.98 8.41
C PRO A 374 -16.32 -5.36 7.33
N SER A 375 -15.03 -5.01 7.50
CA SER A 375 -13.96 -5.34 6.52
C SER A 375 -13.18 -6.61 6.87
N GLN A 376 -13.38 -7.19 8.07
CA GLN A 376 -12.50 -8.23 8.60
C GLN A 376 -12.55 -9.54 7.81
N ASP A 377 -13.72 -9.95 7.31
CA ASP A 377 -13.87 -11.21 6.56
C ASP A 377 -13.16 -11.15 5.20
N THR A 378 -13.34 -10.05 4.46
CA THR A 378 -12.67 -9.84 3.18
C THR A 378 -11.16 -9.70 3.37
N PHE A 379 -10.74 -9.07 4.46
CA PHE A 379 -9.34 -8.94 4.85
C PHE A 379 -8.71 -10.29 5.16
N ASN A 380 -9.34 -11.10 6.01
CA ASN A 380 -8.88 -12.45 6.36
C ASN A 380 -8.87 -13.36 5.12
N ALA A 381 -9.86 -13.25 4.24
CA ALA A 381 -9.87 -13.98 2.97
C ALA A 381 -8.65 -13.65 2.10
N GLY A 382 -8.33 -12.36 1.94
CA GLY A 382 -7.16 -11.93 1.18
C GLY A 382 -5.84 -12.41 1.78
N LYS A 383 -5.74 -12.50 3.12
CA LYS A 383 -4.59 -13.13 3.78
C LYS A 383 -4.51 -14.63 3.53
N GLY A 384 -5.64 -15.34 3.60
CA GLY A 384 -5.72 -16.76 3.27
C GLY A 384 -5.22 -17.04 1.86
N GLU A 385 -5.65 -16.23 0.87
CA GLU A 385 -5.21 -16.34 -0.53
C GLU A 385 -3.70 -16.12 -0.69
N LEU A 386 -3.11 -15.16 0.02
CA LEU A 386 -1.66 -14.93 0.01
C LEU A 386 -0.87 -16.07 0.67
N LEU A 387 -1.37 -16.61 1.80
CA LEU A 387 -0.74 -17.74 2.48
C LEU A 387 -0.83 -19.02 1.63
N GLU A 388 -1.95 -19.25 0.95
CA GLU A 388 -2.09 -20.36 -0.01
C GLU A 388 -1.14 -20.16 -1.21
N LEU A 389 -0.97 -18.94 -1.71
CA LEU A 389 0.00 -18.64 -2.77
C LEU A 389 1.44 -18.96 -2.35
N ALA A 390 1.81 -18.63 -1.10
CA ALA A 390 3.11 -19.00 -0.53
C ALA A 390 3.26 -20.52 -0.38
N ARG A 391 2.23 -21.21 0.14
CA ARG A 391 2.23 -22.67 0.30
C ARG A 391 2.33 -23.39 -1.04
N ASN A 392 1.72 -22.86 -2.10
CA ASN A 392 1.87 -23.39 -3.45
C ASN A 392 3.32 -23.32 -3.96
N GLN A 393 4.16 -22.42 -3.43
CA GLN A 393 5.59 -22.44 -3.75
C GLN A 393 6.32 -23.57 -3.02
N LEU A 394 5.86 -23.95 -1.82
CA LEU A 394 6.39 -25.12 -1.11
C LEU A 394 6.07 -26.42 -1.84
N ASP A 395 4.93 -26.53 -2.54
CA ASP A 395 4.67 -27.68 -3.42
C ASP A 395 5.72 -27.82 -4.51
N VAL A 396 6.01 -26.71 -5.19
CA VAL A 396 7.00 -26.69 -6.28
C VAL A 396 8.38 -27.08 -5.75
N ILE A 397 8.81 -26.49 -4.63
CA ILE A 397 10.09 -26.81 -3.99
C ILE A 397 10.11 -28.28 -3.53
N GLY A 398 9.10 -28.72 -2.79
CA GLY A 398 9.03 -30.06 -2.22
C GLY A 398 9.04 -31.15 -3.29
N ILE A 399 8.36 -30.95 -4.42
CA ILE A 399 8.38 -31.89 -5.54
C ILE A 399 9.76 -31.91 -6.22
N ARG A 400 10.36 -30.74 -6.47
CA ARG A 400 11.66 -30.64 -7.15
C ARG A 400 12.79 -31.24 -6.32
N VAL A 401 12.75 -31.10 -5.00
CA VAL A 401 13.76 -31.65 -4.07
C VAL A 401 13.47 -33.11 -3.71
N GLY A 402 12.25 -33.60 -3.91
CA GLY A 402 11.85 -34.99 -3.65
C GLY A 402 11.17 -35.21 -2.28
N HIS A 403 10.91 -34.15 -1.52
CA HIS A 403 10.19 -34.23 -0.23
C HIS A 403 8.69 -34.49 -0.39
N LEU A 404 8.10 -34.13 -1.53
CA LEU A 404 6.69 -34.33 -1.88
C LEU A 404 6.53 -35.15 -3.17
N PRO A 405 5.47 -35.98 -3.29
CA PRO A 405 5.23 -36.76 -4.49
C PRO A 405 4.59 -35.91 -5.61
N PHE A 406 4.94 -36.20 -6.86
CA PHE A 406 4.35 -35.56 -8.05
C PHE A 406 2.96 -36.14 -8.38
N ARG A 407 2.01 -35.96 -7.47
CA ARG A 407 0.60 -36.37 -7.63
C ARG A 407 -0.34 -35.40 -6.93
N PRO A 408 -1.64 -35.36 -7.30
CA PRO A 408 -2.61 -34.56 -6.58
C PRO A 408 -2.66 -34.96 -5.08
N PRO A 409 -2.86 -34.00 -4.17
CA PRO A 409 -3.12 -32.57 -4.41
C PRO A 409 -1.87 -31.71 -4.65
N PHE A 410 -0.65 -32.22 -4.39
CA PHE A 410 0.59 -31.43 -4.44
C PHE A 410 0.97 -30.96 -5.85
N SER A 411 0.69 -31.78 -6.87
CA SER A 411 1.01 -31.42 -8.26
C SER A 411 0.08 -30.35 -8.86
N LEU A 412 -1.05 -30.02 -8.21
CA LEU A 412 -2.03 -29.06 -8.72
C LEU A 412 -1.48 -27.63 -8.84
N ALA A 413 -0.50 -27.28 -8.00
CA ALA A 413 0.17 -25.98 -8.02
C ALA A 413 1.30 -25.90 -9.06
N VAL A 414 1.74 -27.03 -9.61
CA VAL A 414 2.90 -27.14 -10.50
C VAL A 414 2.44 -26.98 -11.95
N THR A 415 2.65 -25.80 -12.53
CA THR A 415 2.25 -25.51 -13.92
C THR A 415 3.30 -25.87 -14.98
N HIS A 416 4.52 -26.26 -14.56
CA HIS A 416 5.62 -26.62 -15.46
C HIS A 416 6.13 -28.02 -15.13
N SER A 417 6.41 -28.83 -16.16
CA SER A 417 6.98 -30.16 -15.98
C SER A 417 8.31 -30.06 -15.20
N PRO A 418 8.53 -30.87 -14.15
CA PRO A 418 9.79 -30.87 -13.38
C PRO A 418 11.00 -31.32 -14.21
N MET A 419 10.81 -31.77 -15.46
CA MET A 419 11.84 -32.29 -16.34
C MET A 419 12.22 -31.30 -17.44
N THR A 420 12.98 -30.26 -17.09
CA THR A 420 13.84 -29.58 -18.06
C THR A 420 15.26 -29.55 -17.50
N ASP A 421 15.97 -30.65 -17.71
CA ASP A 421 17.43 -30.68 -17.72
C ASP A 421 17.88 -29.78 -18.87
N VAL A 422 18.16 -28.51 -18.57
CA VAL A 422 18.83 -27.62 -19.52
C VAL A 422 20.19 -27.27 -18.94
N SER A 423 21.19 -27.77 -19.65
CA SER A 423 22.63 -27.52 -19.52
C SER A 423 22.98 -26.04 -19.78
N THR A 424 22.36 -25.11 -19.05
CA THR A 424 22.77 -23.71 -18.97
C THR A 424 23.37 -23.46 -17.59
N LYS A 425 24.56 -22.83 -17.55
CA LYS A 425 25.21 -22.44 -16.29
C LYS A 425 24.32 -21.42 -15.56
N ARG A 426 23.46 -21.90 -14.67
CA ARG A 426 22.66 -21.04 -13.78
C ARG A 426 23.59 -20.20 -12.88
N PRO A 427 23.14 -19.01 -12.45
CA PRO A 427 23.88 -18.22 -11.47
C PRO A 427 24.11 -19.03 -10.19
N THR A 428 25.31 -18.97 -9.61
CA THR A 428 25.68 -19.71 -8.38
C THR A 428 25.15 -19.08 -7.09
N GLN A 429 24.29 -18.07 -7.19
CA GLN A 429 23.73 -17.40 -6.03
C GLN A 429 22.63 -18.27 -5.41
N ASN A 430 22.58 -18.34 -4.08
CA ASN A 430 21.52 -19.04 -3.36
C ASN A 430 20.40 -18.07 -2.94
N ILE A 431 19.20 -18.62 -2.72
CA ILE A 431 18.10 -17.90 -2.07
C ILE A 431 18.48 -17.51 -0.63
N SER A 432 17.86 -16.45 -0.11
CA SER A 432 18.26 -15.83 1.16
C SER A 432 17.33 -16.12 2.33
N LYS A 433 16.10 -16.59 2.08
CA LYS A 433 15.12 -16.89 3.14
C LYS A 433 15.53 -18.17 3.89
N ALA A 434 15.99 -18.00 5.14
CA ALA A 434 16.56 -19.07 5.96
C ALA A 434 15.65 -20.30 6.13
N GLU A 435 14.35 -20.08 6.36
CA GLU A 435 13.36 -21.16 6.52
C GLU A 435 13.25 -22.04 5.26
N LEU A 436 13.32 -21.43 4.07
CA LEU A 436 13.31 -22.18 2.81
C LEU A 436 14.62 -22.91 2.57
N VAL A 437 15.76 -22.29 2.91
CA VAL A 437 17.07 -22.96 2.81
C VAL A 437 17.12 -24.19 3.71
N ALA A 438 16.60 -24.09 4.94
CA ALA A 438 16.49 -25.23 5.85
C ALA A 438 15.55 -26.31 5.29
N ALA A 439 14.38 -25.92 4.79
CA ALA A 439 13.40 -26.85 4.20
C ALA A 439 13.89 -27.54 2.92
N ILE A 440 14.79 -26.92 2.15
CA ILE A 440 15.42 -27.57 1.00
C ILE A 440 16.39 -28.67 1.47
N GLY A 441 17.18 -28.39 2.50
CA GLY A 441 18.20 -29.33 3.01
C GLY A 441 17.66 -30.44 3.92
N ASP A 442 16.52 -30.23 4.58
CA ASP A 442 15.97 -31.14 5.58
C ASP A 442 14.46 -31.38 5.38
N GLN A 443 14.10 -32.65 5.25
CA GLN A 443 12.74 -33.12 4.99
C GLN A 443 11.80 -32.86 6.18
N GLU A 444 12.28 -32.97 7.42
CA GLU A 444 11.47 -32.70 8.61
C GLU A 444 11.23 -31.19 8.79
N ALA A 445 12.26 -30.37 8.57
CA ALA A 445 12.10 -28.91 8.51
C ALA A 445 11.10 -28.49 7.43
N PHE A 446 11.11 -29.15 6.27
CA PHE A 446 10.12 -28.93 5.21
C PHE A 446 8.70 -29.24 5.69
N TYR A 447 8.46 -30.40 6.29
CA TYR A 447 7.13 -30.77 6.78
C TYR A 447 6.63 -29.85 7.87
N ALA A 448 7.48 -29.47 8.83
CA ALA A 448 7.13 -28.51 9.86
C ALA A 448 6.72 -27.15 9.27
N LEU A 449 7.49 -26.63 8.32
CA LEU A 449 7.19 -25.37 7.64
C LEU A 449 5.89 -25.43 6.85
N TYR A 450 5.70 -26.52 6.11
CA TYR A 450 4.53 -26.74 5.28
C TYR A 450 3.24 -26.85 6.10
N VAL A 451 3.26 -27.63 7.19
CA VAL A 451 2.12 -27.79 8.11
C VAL A 451 1.81 -26.46 8.79
N ALA A 452 2.82 -25.75 9.30
CA ALA A 452 2.65 -24.46 9.96
C ALA A 452 2.00 -23.43 9.02
N LEU A 453 2.48 -23.31 7.78
CA LEU A 453 1.93 -22.38 6.81
C LEU A 453 0.50 -22.74 6.38
N THR A 454 0.24 -24.03 6.16
CA THR A 454 -1.10 -24.52 5.78
C THR A 454 -2.11 -24.25 6.88
N ASN A 455 -1.75 -24.49 8.15
CA ASN A 455 -2.60 -24.19 9.30
C ASN A 455 -2.87 -22.68 9.45
N ARG A 456 -1.88 -21.81 9.19
CA ARG A 456 -2.09 -20.36 9.14
C ARG A 456 -3.12 -19.97 8.06
N ALA A 457 -3.03 -20.57 6.87
CA ALA A 457 -4.00 -20.31 5.80
C ALA A 457 -5.41 -20.80 6.15
N ILE A 458 -5.53 -21.99 6.77
CA ILE A 458 -6.80 -22.53 7.27
C ILE A 458 -7.43 -21.58 8.28
N ASP A 459 -6.69 -21.12 9.29
CA ASP A 459 -7.19 -20.19 10.30
C ASP A 459 -7.73 -18.89 9.68
N MET A 460 -7.03 -18.34 8.67
CA MET A 460 -7.50 -17.16 7.95
C MET A 460 -8.80 -17.43 7.17
N TYR A 461 -8.92 -18.56 6.48
CA TYR A 461 -10.14 -18.90 5.76
C TYR A 461 -11.32 -19.21 6.69
N VAL A 462 -11.09 -19.85 7.83
CA VAL A 462 -12.11 -20.08 8.87
C VAL A 462 -12.60 -18.73 9.41
N LYS A 463 -11.69 -17.82 9.77
CA LYS A 463 -12.02 -16.46 10.22
C LYS A 463 -12.71 -15.62 9.15
N ALA A 464 -12.56 -15.96 7.86
CA ALA A 464 -13.25 -15.31 6.75
C ALA A 464 -14.59 -15.95 6.38
N GLY A 465 -15.03 -17.01 7.09
CA GLY A 465 -16.23 -17.77 6.75
C GLY A 465 -16.11 -18.61 5.46
N ARG A 466 -14.91 -18.70 4.87
CA ARG A 466 -14.64 -19.41 3.60
C ARG A 466 -14.34 -20.89 3.82
N ARG A 467 -15.31 -21.61 4.38
CA ARG A 467 -15.16 -23.02 4.80
C ARG A 467 -14.63 -23.97 3.71
N LYS A 468 -15.08 -23.82 2.46
CA LYS A 468 -14.63 -24.67 1.34
C LYS A 468 -13.11 -24.68 1.16
N PHE A 469 -12.48 -23.51 1.28
CA PHE A 469 -11.03 -23.35 1.12
C PHE A 469 -10.28 -23.96 2.30
N ALA A 470 -10.76 -23.75 3.53
CA ALA A 470 -10.20 -24.38 4.73
C ALA A 470 -10.25 -25.92 4.63
N LEU A 471 -11.40 -26.49 4.23
CA LEU A 471 -11.57 -27.94 4.09
C LEU A 471 -10.65 -28.53 3.01
N LYS A 472 -10.48 -27.84 1.87
CA LYS A 472 -9.50 -28.24 0.82
C LYS A 472 -8.08 -28.33 1.38
N LEU A 473 -7.68 -27.39 2.24
CA LEU A 473 -6.36 -27.41 2.87
C LEU A 473 -6.24 -28.50 3.94
N HIS A 474 -7.30 -28.81 4.69
CA HIS A 474 -7.32 -29.99 5.58
C HIS A 474 -7.14 -31.30 4.80
N ALA A 475 -7.80 -31.47 3.66
CA ALA A 475 -7.60 -32.61 2.78
C ALA A 475 -6.15 -32.72 2.27
N THR A 476 -5.50 -31.57 2.06
CA THR A 476 -4.09 -31.49 1.65
C THR A 476 -3.15 -31.90 2.78
N LEU A 477 -3.45 -31.55 4.02
CA LEU A 477 -2.71 -32.03 5.20
C LEU A 477 -2.88 -33.54 5.41
N ALA A 478 -4.10 -34.06 5.25
CA ALA A 478 -4.33 -35.51 5.31
C ALA A 478 -3.52 -36.25 4.25
N ALA A 479 -3.43 -35.71 3.02
CA ALA A 479 -2.60 -36.28 1.97
C ALA A 479 -1.11 -36.27 2.31
N LEU A 480 -0.65 -35.23 3.02
CA LEU A 480 0.72 -35.14 3.53
C LEU A 480 0.96 -36.21 4.61
N ASP A 481 0.01 -36.42 5.50
CA ASP A 481 0.12 -37.44 6.55
C ASP A 481 0.13 -38.86 5.97
N VAL A 482 -0.61 -39.13 4.88
CA VAL A 482 -0.47 -40.38 4.12
C VAL A 482 0.95 -40.54 3.58
N HIS A 483 1.54 -39.47 3.02
CA HIS A 483 2.90 -39.49 2.49
C HIS A 483 3.96 -39.69 3.57
N ARG A 484 3.73 -39.16 4.78
CA ARG A 484 4.59 -39.30 5.97
C ARG A 484 4.38 -40.61 6.74
N GLU A 485 3.60 -41.54 6.20
CA GLU A 485 3.22 -42.82 6.84
C GLU A 485 2.45 -42.64 8.17
N GLN A 486 1.89 -41.46 8.44
CA GLN A 486 1.03 -41.17 9.58
C GLN A 486 -0.43 -41.56 9.29
N LEU A 487 -0.61 -42.81 8.87
CA LEU A 487 -1.87 -43.28 8.26
C LEU A 487 -3.09 -43.19 9.19
N ALA A 488 -2.92 -43.38 10.51
CA ALA A 488 -4.02 -43.28 11.47
C ALA A 488 -4.57 -41.84 11.57
N VAL A 489 -3.69 -40.84 11.58
CA VAL A 489 -4.07 -39.41 11.61
C VAL A 489 -4.72 -39.00 10.30
N ALA A 490 -4.17 -39.47 9.18
CA ALA A 490 -4.74 -39.25 7.86
C ALA A 490 -6.14 -39.85 7.72
N LEU A 491 -6.34 -41.11 8.15
CA LEU A 491 -7.63 -41.78 8.11
C LEU A 491 -8.68 -41.03 8.93
N HIS A 492 -8.35 -40.67 10.18
CA HIS A 492 -9.24 -39.89 11.04
C HIS A 492 -9.70 -38.59 10.36
N THR A 493 -8.75 -37.88 9.73
CA THR A 493 -9.06 -36.64 9.01
C THR A 493 -9.97 -36.90 7.81
N TYR A 494 -9.66 -37.88 6.95
CA TYR A 494 -10.48 -38.22 5.78
C TYR A 494 -11.89 -38.69 6.13
N VAL A 495 -12.08 -39.39 7.24
CA VAL A 495 -13.42 -39.81 7.71
C VAL A 495 -14.24 -38.62 8.22
N SER A 496 -13.59 -37.63 8.84
CA SER A 496 -14.29 -36.44 9.38
C SER A 496 -14.75 -35.46 8.30
N LEU A 497 -14.01 -35.35 7.19
CA LEU A 497 -14.22 -34.34 6.15
C LEU A 497 -15.57 -34.46 5.39
N PRO A 498 -16.06 -35.64 4.97
CA PRO A 498 -17.36 -35.85 4.32
C PRO A 498 -18.55 -35.16 5.00
N ALA A 499 -18.60 -35.18 6.33
CA ALA A 499 -19.68 -34.56 7.11
C ALA A 499 -19.80 -33.04 6.88
N HIS A 500 -18.72 -32.39 6.42
CA HIS A 500 -18.71 -30.98 6.07
C HIS A 500 -19.08 -30.70 4.60
N TYR A 501 -19.02 -31.71 3.72
CA TYR A 501 -19.36 -31.59 2.30
C TYR A 501 -20.84 -31.90 2.04
N ALA A 502 -21.39 -32.92 2.70
CA ALA A 502 -22.75 -33.41 2.47
C ALA A 502 -23.85 -32.33 2.63
N PRO A 503 -23.85 -31.45 3.67
CA PRO A 503 -24.88 -30.42 3.82
C PRO A 503 -24.90 -29.38 2.69
N HIS A 504 -23.82 -29.27 1.94
CA HIS A 504 -23.65 -28.31 0.85
C HIS A 504 -23.74 -28.95 -0.54
N MET A 505 -24.11 -30.24 -0.63
CA MET A 505 -24.19 -31.00 -1.87
C MET A 505 -22.89 -30.97 -2.67
N TRP A 506 -21.74 -31.03 -1.98
CA TRP A 506 -20.41 -31.13 -2.61
C TRP A 506 -20.01 -32.59 -2.81
N THR A 507 -20.86 -33.33 -3.51
CA THR A 507 -20.83 -34.79 -3.70
C THR A 507 -19.54 -35.30 -4.35
N SER A 508 -18.95 -34.57 -5.30
CA SER A 508 -17.67 -34.94 -5.91
C SER A 508 -16.47 -34.82 -4.95
N LEU A 509 -16.52 -33.87 -4.00
CA LEU A 509 -15.48 -33.75 -2.96
C LEU A 509 -15.70 -34.77 -1.84
N GLU A 510 -16.96 -35.01 -1.48
CA GLU A 510 -17.35 -36.04 -0.51
C GLU A 510 -16.87 -37.43 -0.96
N SER A 511 -17.18 -37.82 -2.19
CA SER A 511 -16.74 -39.10 -2.79
C SER A 511 -15.22 -39.22 -2.87
N LEU A 512 -14.51 -38.14 -3.24
CA LEU A 512 -13.05 -38.11 -3.24
C LEU A 512 -12.49 -38.34 -1.82
N MET A 513 -13.02 -37.67 -0.79
CA MET A 513 -12.54 -37.90 0.59
C MET A 513 -12.84 -39.31 1.09
N LEU A 514 -14.03 -39.86 0.78
CA LEU A 514 -14.41 -41.22 1.15
C LEU A 514 -13.54 -42.27 0.47
N SER A 515 -13.23 -42.11 -0.82
CA SER A 515 -12.29 -43.00 -1.52
C SER A 515 -10.88 -42.95 -0.90
N GLN A 516 -10.36 -41.76 -0.58
CA GLN A 516 -9.08 -41.63 0.13
C GLN A 516 -9.12 -42.27 1.52
N ALA A 517 -10.25 -42.20 2.24
CA ALA A 517 -10.43 -42.88 3.52
C ALA A 517 -10.36 -44.41 3.36
N ILE A 518 -11.05 -44.97 2.36
CA ILE A 518 -11.05 -46.41 2.07
C ILE A 518 -9.64 -46.89 1.71
N ASP A 519 -8.94 -46.18 0.84
CA ASP A 519 -7.57 -46.53 0.43
C ASP A 519 -6.59 -46.45 1.60
N THR A 520 -6.73 -45.44 2.46
CA THR A 520 -5.90 -45.29 3.66
C THR A 520 -6.19 -46.39 4.68
N HIS A 521 -7.46 -46.77 4.86
CA HIS A 521 -7.86 -47.90 5.71
C HIS A 521 -7.27 -49.23 5.20
N ALA A 522 -7.30 -49.46 3.89
CA ALA A 522 -6.68 -50.64 3.28
C ALA A 522 -5.17 -50.68 3.53
N LYS A 523 -4.47 -49.54 3.42
CA LYS A 523 -3.03 -49.43 3.72
C LYS A 523 -2.68 -49.68 5.19
N LEU A 524 -3.57 -49.34 6.11
CA LEU A 524 -3.41 -49.64 7.55
C LEU A 524 -3.57 -51.12 7.89
N ASN A 525 -4.07 -51.95 6.96
CA ASN A 525 -4.51 -53.33 7.23
C ASN A 525 -5.50 -53.43 8.40
N ASN A 526 -6.33 -52.39 8.60
CA ASN A 526 -7.37 -52.42 9.61
C ASN A 526 -8.42 -53.50 9.28
N PRO A 527 -9.03 -54.13 10.30
CA PRO A 527 -10.11 -55.07 10.08
C PRO A 527 -11.28 -54.35 9.39
N LYS A 528 -11.93 -55.02 8.44
CA LYS A 528 -13.11 -54.50 7.74
C LYS A 528 -14.32 -54.58 8.64
N ASP A 529 -14.37 -53.70 9.62
CA ASP A 529 -15.40 -53.63 10.64
C ASP A 529 -16.65 -52.86 10.17
N ARG A 530 -17.58 -52.62 11.09
CA ARG A 530 -18.81 -51.89 10.80
C ARG A 530 -18.54 -50.46 10.32
N GLU A 531 -17.50 -49.81 10.83
CA GLU A 531 -17.14 -48.44 10.43
C GLU A 531 -16.67 -48.41 8.98
N TRP A 532 -15.81 -49.36 8.58
CA TRP A 532 -15.40 -49.51 7.19
C TRP A 532 -16.61 -49.74 6.26
N ILE A 533 -17.54 -50.63 6.62
CA ILE A 533 -18.76 -50.87 5.82
C ILE A 533 -19.59 -49.58 5.69
N HIS A 534 -19.74 -48.80 6.76
CA HIS A 534 -20.46 -47.52 6.71
C HIS A 534 -19.79 -46.49 5.79
N ILE A 535 -18.45 -46.42 5.77
CA ILE A 535 -17.69 -45.56 4.87
C ILE A 535 -17.89 -46.02 3.41
N THR A 536 -17.79 -47.32 3.14
CA THR A 536 -18.00 -47.87 1.79
C THR A 536 -19.43 -47.67 1.29
N LEU A 537 -20.44 -47.87 2.13
CA LEU A 537 -21.84 -47.61 1.77
C LEU A 537 -22.09 -46.12 1.49
N SER A 538 -21.52 -45.22 2.29
CA SER A 538 -21.58 -43.78 2.03
C SER A 538 -20.93 -43.43 0.69
N TYR A 539 -19.78 -44.01 0.37
CA TYR A 539 -19.12 -43.84 -0.91
C TYR A 539 -20.00 -44.34 -2.07
N LEU A 540 -20.55 -45.55 -1.97
CA LEU A 540 -21.44 -46.11 -3.00
C LEU A 540 -22.70 -45.28 -3.18
N LYS A 541 -23.26 -44.70 -2.11
CA LYS A 541 -24.38 -43.76 -2.21
C LYS A 541 -23.99 -42.55 -3.07
N THR A 542 -22.88 -41.88 -2.76
CA THR A 542 -22.40 -40.73 -3.54
C THR A 542 -22.10 -41.09 -5.00
N TYR A 543 -21.58 -42.30 -5.24
CA TYR A 543 -21.31 -42.83 -6.57
C TYR A 543 -22.58 -43.00 -7.41
N VAL A 544 -23.65 -43.54 -6.81
CA VAL A 544 -24.95 -43.77 -7.46
C VAL A 544 -25.68 -42.46 -7.73
N GLU A 545 -25.63 -41.50 -6.80
CA GLU A 545 -26.31 -40.20 -6.94
C GLU A 545 -25.78 -39.37 -8.13
N GLU A 546 -24.49 -39.48 -8.47
CA GLU A 546 -23.87 -38.76 -9.60
C GLU A 546 -23.65 -39.62 -10.87
N LEU A 547 -24.05 -40.91 -10.86
CA LEU A 547 -23.83 -41.87 -11.95
C LEU A 547 -22.36 -41.95 -12.45
N GLY A 548 -21.40 -41.59 -11.60
CA GLY A 548 -19.97 -41.63 -11.92
C GLY A 548 -19.42 -40.53 -12.85
N ASN A 549 -20.25 -39.56 -13.26
CA ASN A 549 -19.89 -38.56 -14.27
C ASN A 549 -19.00 -37.41 -13.74
N GLU A 550 -19.13 -37.02 -12.46
CA GLU A 550 -18.32 -35.94 -11.85
C GLU A 550 -17.31 -36.43 -10.80
N LEU A 551 -17.14 -37.75 -10.65
CA LEU A 551 -16.24 -38.32 -9.64
C LEU A 551 -14.76 -38.05 -9.93
N LEU A 552 -14.10 -37.42 -8.96
CA LEU A 552 -12.64 -37.29 -8.88
C LEU A 552 -12.04 -38.59 -8.30
N LEU A 553 -12.03 -39.68 -9.07
CA LEU A 553 -11.37 -40.93 -8.66
C LEU A 553 -9.89 -40.92 -9.05
N HIS A 554 -9.04 -41.46 -8.18
CA HIS A 554 -7.60 -41.55 -8.44
C HIS A 554 -7.20 -42.73 -9.32
N GLU A 555 -8.10 -43.70 -9.52
CA GLU A 555 -7.89 -44.90 -10.33
C GLU A 555 -8.50 -44.74 -11.73
N ASP A 556 -7.74 -45.16 -12.75
CA ASP A 556 -8.13 -45.01 -14.16
C ASP A 556 -9.34 -45.88 -14.54
N ASP A 557 -9.58 -47.00 -13.82
CA ASP A 557 -10.72 -47.90 -14.03
C ASP A 557 -11.74 -47.82 -12.88
N LYS A 558 -12.71 -46.91 -13.06
CA LYS A 558 -13.82 -46.69 -12.11
C LYS A 558 -14.66 -47.95 -11.86
N VAL A 559 -14.82 -48.81 -12.87
CA VAL A 559 -15.68 -50.00 -12.78
C VAL A 559 -14.99 -51.10 -11.99
N ALA A 560 -13.69 -51.32 -12.24
CA ALA A 560 -12.89 -52.27 -11.48
C ALA A 560 -12.80 -51.89 -10.00
N TYR A 561 -12.56 -50.61 -9.70
CA TYR A 561 -12.47 -50.12 -8.32
C TYR A 561 -13.78 -50.35 -7.55
N VAL A 562 -14.92 -49.94 -8.11
CA VAL A 562 -16.23 -50.13 -7.47
C VAL A 562 -16.60 -51.61 -7.36
N GLY A 563 -16.31 -52.42 -8.38
CA GLY A 563 -16.54 -53.86 -8.35
C GLY A 563 -15.78 -54.55 -7.22
N LYS A 564 -14.51 -54.17 -7.02
CA LYS A 564 -13.68 -54.65 -5.90
C LYS A 564 -14.31 -54.28 -4.56
N LEU A 565 -14.71 -53.03 -4.36
CA LEU A 565 -15.32 -52.58 -3.10
C LEU A 565 -16.61 -53.33 -2.76
N ILE A 566 -17.47 -53.60 -3.75
CA ILE A 566 -18.71 -54.36 -3.54
C ILE A 566 -18.40 -55.80 -3.12
N ALA A 567 -17.43 -56.45 -3.76
CA ALA A 567 -17.02 -57.81 -3.40
C ALA A 567 -16.45 -57.88 -1.98
N GLU A 568 -15.59 -56.92 -1.63
CA GLU A 568 -14.99 -56.83 -0.30
C GLU A 568 -16.03 -56.53 0.79
N MET A 569 -17.01 -55.68 0.50
CA MET A 569 -18.11 -55.37 1.40
C MET A 569 -19.01 -56.57 1.65
N ARG A 570 -19.30 -57.37 0.62
CA ARG A 570 -20.05 -58.62 0.76
C ARG A 570 -19.32 -59.58 1.70
N ASN A 571 -18.02 -59.79 1.51
CA ASN A 571 -17.24 -60.69 2.36
C ASN A 571 -17.21 -60.19 3.81
N ALA A 572 -16.90 -58.90 4.04
CA ALA A 572 -16.88 -58.32 5.38
C ALA A 572 -18.25 -58.42 6.09
N SER A 573 -19.36 -58.26 5.36
CA SER A 573 -20.70 -58.41 5.93
C SER A 573 -21.02 -59.84 6.36
N GLN A 574 -20.55 -60.84 5.61
CA GLN A 574 -20.71 -62.25 5.96
C GLN A 574 -19.90 -62.63 7.20
N ASP A 575 -18.68 -62.10 7.33
CA ASP A 575 -17.79 -62.33 8.47
C ASP A 575 -18.28 -61.64 9.77
N LEU A 576 -19.16 -60.63 9.67
CA LEU A 576 -19.78 -59.94 10.81
C LEU A 576 -21.08 -60.60 11.30
N GLU A 577 -21.71 -61.42 10.45
CA GLU A 577 -22.90 -62.22 10.77
C GLU A 577 -22.54 -63.58 11.38
N SER A 578 -21.31 -64.06 11.16
CA SER A 578 -20.72 -65.25 11.81
C SER A 578 -20.12 -64.92 13.17
#